data_AF-A0A933R2N7-F1
#
_entry.id   AF-A0A933R2N7-F1
#
_cell.length_a   1.000
_cell.length_b   1.000
_cell.length_c   1.000
_cell.angle_alpha   90.00
_cell.angle_beta   90.00
_cell.angle_gamma   90.00
#
_symmetry.space_group_name_H-M   'P 1'
#
loop_
_entity.id
_entity.type
_entity.pdbx_description
1 polymer ?
#
loop_
_entity_poly.entity_id
_entity_poly.type
_entity_poly.pdbx_seq_one_letter_code
_entity_poly.pdbx_strand_id
1 'polypeptide(L)' 'MNIDRARELLQVQIGLRSGYNRNSARLILAEVQRAHGQAAVDRLIRELDLETAFGLKPGTEFKAP' A
#
# COMPACT_ATOMS: atom_id res chain seq x y z
N MET A 1 6.46 7.73 -7.16
CA MET A 1 5.06 7.90 -6.75
C MET A 1 4.94 9.06 -5.78
N ASN A 2 3.94 9.94 -5.90
CA ASN A 2 3.57 10.93 -4.86
C ASN A 2 2.74 10.22 -3.75
N ILE A 3 2.92 10.60 -2.48
CA ILE A 3 2.28 9.90 -1.35
C ILE A 3 0.75 10.05 -1.32
N ASP A 4 0.22 11.21 -1.70
CA ASP A 4 -1.22 11.46 -1.78
C ASP A 4 -1.83 10.66 -2.92
N ARG A 5 -1.13 10.59 -4.06
CA ARG A 5 -1.55 9.73 -5.16
C ARG A 5 -1.55 8.24 -4.78
N ALA A 6 -0.55 7.79 -4.02
CA ALA A 6 -0.53 6.42 -3.51
C ALA A 6 -1.73 6.14 -2.59
N ARG A 7 -2.08 7.10 -1.72
CA ARG A 7 -3.25 7.01 -0.83
C ARG A 7 -4.55 6.86 -1.62
N GLU A 8 -4.77 7.69 -2.63
CA GLU A 8 -5.95 7.59 -3.51
C GLU A 8 -6.04 6.22 -4.19
N LEU A 9 -4.94 5.75 -4.78
CA LEU A 9 -4.90 4.46 -5.48
C LEU A 9 -5.19 3.30 -4.52
N LEU A 10 -4.64 3.34 -3.30
CA LEU A 10 -4.89 2.33 -2.27
C LEU A 10 -6.35 2.33 -1.82
N GLN A 11 -6.96 3.50 -1.62
CA GLN A 11 -8.39 3.61 -1.29
C GLN A 11 -9.29 3.02 -2.38
N VAL A 12 -8.96 3.25 -3.66
CA VAL A 12 -9.64 2.59 -4.78
C VAL A 12 -9.51 1.07 -4.68
N GLN A 13 -8.32 0.55 -4.39
CA GLN A 13 -8.12 -0.90 -4.25
C GLN A 13 -8.99 -1.49 -3.11
N ILE A 14 -9.12 -0.79 -1.98
CA ILE A 14 -9.93 -1.22 -0.82
C ILE A 14 -11.43 -1.26 -1.18
N GLY A 15 -11.92 -0.26 -1.92
CA GLY A 15 -13.32 -0.19 -2.33
C GLY A 15 -13.74 -1.27 -3.33
N LEU A 16 -12.78 -1.83 -4.06
CA LEU A 16 -13.01 -2.92 -5.02
C LEU A 16 -13.00 -4.26 -4.27
N ARG A 17 -14.09 -5.05 -4.35
CA ARG A 17 -14.23 -6.35 -3.65
C ARG A 17 -13.59 -7.54 -4.38
N SER A 18 -12.42 -7.37 -4.99
CA SER A 18 -11.72 -8.42 -5.76
C SER A 18 -10.40 -8.84 -5.12
N GLY A 19 -10.10 -10.14 -5.11
CA GLY A 19 -8.87 -10.68 -4.53
C GLY A 19 -7.57 -10.21 -5.21
N TYR A 20 -7.64 -9.74 -6.46
CA TYR A 20 -6.49 -9.20 -7.20
C TYR A 20 -5.99 -7.86 -6.67
N ASN A 21 -6.79 -7.16 -5.87
CA ASN A 21 -6.49 -5.82 -5.38
C ASN A 21 -5.34 -5.78 -4.37
N ARG A 22 -5.08 -6.93 -3.70
CA ARG A 22 -3.92 -7.07 -2.81
C ARG A 22 -2.60 -6.95 -3.57
N ASN A 23 -2.47 -7.54 -4.75
CA ASN A 23 -1.21 -7.47 -5.51
C ASN A 23 -0.95 -6.05 -6.02
N SER A 24 -2.00 -5.39 -6.53
CA SER A 24 -1.93 -3.96 -6.91
C SER A 24 -1.51 -3.08 -5.73
N ALA A 25 -2.10 -3.30 -4.54
CA ALA A 25 -1.71 -2.59 -3.32
C ALA A 25 -0.22 -2.80 -2.97
N ARG A 26 0.30 -4.03 -3.11
CA ARG A 26 1.73 -4.32 -2.90
C ARG A 26 2.64 -3.55 -3.86
N LEU A 27 2.27 -3.44 -5.14
CA LEU A 27 3.05 -2.69 -6.13
C LEU A 27 3.05 -1.19 -5.79
N ILE A 28 1.91 -0.63 -5.40
CA ILE A 28 1.81 0.77 -4.97
C ILE A 28 2.71 1.01 -3.75
N LEU A 29 2.67 0.13 -2.74
CA LEU A 29 3.52 0.24 -1.56
C LEU A 29 5.00 0.07 -1.88
N ALA A 30 5.38 -0.78 -2.84
CA ALA A 30 6.76 -0.89 -3.30
C ALA A 30 7.27 0.41 -3.93
N GLU A 31 6.43 1.10 -4.72
CA GLU A 31 6.80 2.41 -5.26
C GLU A 31 6.91 3.49 -4.18
N VAL A 32 6.04 3.45 -3.16
CA VAL A 32 6.13 4.34 -1.99
C VAL A 32 7.42 4.05 -1.22
N GLN A 33 7.76 2.78 -1.00
CA GLN A 33 8.98 2.38 -0.32
C GLN A 33 10.22 2.93 -1.03
N ARG A 34 10.27 2.80 -2.36
CA ARG A 34 11.37 3.31 -3.17
C ARG A 34 11.50 4.84 -3.11
N ALA A 35 10.38 5.56 -3.06
CA ALA A 35 10.37 7.02 -3.15
C ALA A 35 10.45 7.74 -1.79
N HIS A 36 9.85 7.16 -0.75
CA HIS A 36 9.62 7.81 0.56
C HIS A 36 10.08 6.97 1.76
N GLY A 37 10.55 5.75 1.53
CA GLY A 37 11.06 4.86 2.57
C GLY A 37 9.99 4.12 3.39
N GLN A 38 10.46 3.25 4.29
CA GLN A 38 9.61 2.36 5.09
C GLN A 38 8.63 3.11 5.98
N ALA A 39 9.02 4.26 6.55
CA ALA A 39 8.14 5.03 7.42
C ALA A 39 6.87 5.51 6.70
N ALA A 40 6.96 5.86 5.42
CA ALA A 40 5.81 6.25 4.60
C ALA A 40 4.89 5.06 4.30
N VAL A 41 5.48 3.89 4.00
CA VAL A 41 4.73 2.64 3.82
C VAL A 41 3.95 2.30 5.08
N ASP A 42 4.62 2.28 6.23
CA ASP A 42 4.04 1.94 7.51
C ASP A 42 2.95 2.93 7.94
N ARG A 43 3.11 4.21 7.59
CA ARG A 43 2.08 5.22 7.78
C ARG A 43 0.85 4.89 6.95
N LEU A 44 0.99 4.62 5.64
CA LEU A 44 -0.15 4.30 4.77
C LEU A 44 -0.86 3.01 5.19
N ILE A 45 -0.13 1.99 5.63
CA ILE A 45 -0.71 0.74 6.14
C ILE A 45 -1.62 1.01 7.33
N ARG A 46 -1.20 1.85 8.28
CA ARG A 46 -1.99 2.21 9.46
C ARG A 46 -3.14 3.17 9.12
N GLU A 47 -2.88 4.19 8.29
CA GLU A 47 -3.89 5.19 7.90
C GLU A 47 -5.08 4.57 7.18
N LEU A 48 -4.85 3.53 6.37
CA LEU A 48 -5.89 2.92 5.53
C LEU A 48 -6.31 1.52 5.99
N ASP A 49 -5.85 1.08 7.17
CA ASP A 49 -6.11 -0.26 7.72
C ASP A 49 -5.85 -1.40 6.71
N LEU A 50 -4.71 -1.32 6.02
CA LEU A 50 -4.33 -2.29 4.99
C LEU A 50 -4.01 -3.68 5.57
N GLU A 51 -3.78 -3.76 6.87
CA GLU A 51 -3.62 -5.03 7.57
C GLU A 51 -4.95 -5.78 7.60
N THR A 52 -6.05 -5.13 7.95
CA THR A 52 -7.38 -5.75 7.92
C THR A 52 -7.85 -5.98 6.48
N ALA A 53 -7.68 -4.99 5.60
CA ALA A 53 -8.17 -5.07 4.22
C ALA A 53 -7.43 -6.12 3.38
N PHE A 54 -6.11 -6.24 3.56
CA PHE A 54 -5.24 -7.03 2.67
C PHE A 54 -4.19 -7.88 3.38
N GLY A 55 -4.13 -7.89 4.72
CA GLY A 55 -3.08 -8.61 5.47
C GLY A 55 -1.68 -8.04 5.21
N LEU A 56 -1.56 -6.74 4.94
CA LEU A 56 -0.28 -6.04 4.74
C LEU A 56 0.13 -5.38 6.04
N LYS A 57 1.27 -5.78 6.62
CA LYS A 57 1.67 -5.36 7.96
C LYS A 57 2.74 -4.27 7.92
N PRO A 58 2.74 -3.31 8.87
CA PRO A 58 3.87 -2.40 9.04
C PRO A 58 5.19 -3.15 9.26
N GLY A 59 6.29 -2.59 8.80
CA GLY A 59 7.61 -3.23 8.80
C GLY A 59 7.82 -4.26 7.69
N THR A 60 6.80 -4.56 6.88
CA THR A 60 6.97 -5.40 5.68
C THR A 60 7.72 -4.60 4.61
N GLU A 61 8.79 -5.17 4.07
CA GLU A 61 9.43 -4.64 2.87
C GLU A 61 8.64 -5.04 1.61
N PHE A 62 8.32 -4.06 0.79
CA PHE A 62 7.71 -4.24 -0.52
C PHE A 62 8.73 -3.89 -1.61
N LYS A 63 8.95 -4.83 -2.52
CA LYS A 63 9.84 -4.66 -3.68
C LYS A 63 9.02 -4.88 -4.93
N ALA A 64 9.15 -3.96 -5.89
CA ALA A 64 8.66 -4.19 -7.24
C ALA A 64 9.58 -5.25 -7.89
N PRO A 65 9.04 -6.11 -8.78
CA PRO A 65 9.85 -7.00 -9.59
C PRO A 65 10.95 -6.27 -10.37
#